data_AF-A0A523WSH6-F1
#
_entry.id   AF-A0A523WSH6-F1
#
_cell.length_a   1.000
_cell.length_b   1.000
_cell.length_c   1.000
_cell.angle_alpha   90.00
_cell.angle_beta   90.00
_cell.angle_gamma   90.00
#
_symmetry.space_group_name_H-M   'P 1'
#
loop_
_entity.id
_entity.type
_entity.pdbx_description
1 polymer ?
#
loop_
_entity_poly.entity_id
_entity_poly.type
_entity_poly.pdbx_seq_one_letter_code
_entity_poly.pdbx_strand_id
1 'polypeptide(L)' 'MTNEISPFKNEPPTDWSREENRHKMQSALEKVRQELGKSYPVLISGKPLWTKETIVSINPANL' A
#
# COMPACT_ATOMS: atom_id res chain seq x y z
N MET A 1 -2.29 32.59 -9.93
CA MET A 1 -3.49 31.76 -10.18
C MET A 1 -3.64 30.88 -8.94
N THR A 2 -4.67 31.12 -8.13
CA THR A 2 -4.95 30.30 -6.95
C THR A 2 -5.60 29.00 -7.42
N ASN A 3 -4.92 27.86 -7.23
CA ASN A 3 -5.56 26.55 -7.43
C ASN A 3 -6.65 26.41 -6.36
N GLU A 4 -7.92 26.48 -6.75
CA GLU A 4 -9.02 26.10 -5.87
C GLU A 4 -8.99 24.57 -5.68
N ILE A 5 -8.89 24.15 -4.43
CA ILE A 5 -8.97 22.74 -4.04
C ILE A 5 -10.44 22.42 -3.78
N SER A 6 -10.92 21.29 -4.29
CA SER A 6 -12.30 20.84 -4.08
C SER A 6 -12.62 20.72 -2.57
N PRO A 7 -13.85 21.00 -2.14
CA PRO A 7 -14.26 20.79 -0.76
C PRO A 7 -13.97 19.37 -0.27
N PHE A 8 -13.64 19.24 1.01
CA PHE A 8 -13.42 17.94 1.63
C PHE A 8 -14.63 17.03 1.46
N LYS A 9 -14.37 15.76 1.12
CA LYS A 9 -15.35 14.68 1.06
C LYS A 9 -14.66 13.37 1.47
N ASN A 10 -15.37 12.51 2.20
CA ASN A 10 -14.88 11.18 2.51
C ASN A 10 -14.70 10.34 1.23
N GLU A 11 -13.66 9.50 1.22
CA GLU A 11 -13.48 8.49 0.19
C GLU A 11 -14.59 7.44 0.30
N PRO A 12 -15.35 7.15 -0.78
CA PRO A 12 -16.38 6.12 -0.73
C PRO A 12 -15.76 4.72 -0.58
N PRO A 13 -16.45 3.79 0.10
CA PRO A 13 -16.02 2.40 0.12
C PRO A 13 -16.03 1.81 -1.30
N THR A 14 -15.13 0.86 -1.57
CA THR A 14 -15.12 0.13 -2.83
C THR A 14 -16.38 -0.74 -2.97
N ASP A 15 -17.10 -0.60 -4.08
CA ASP A 15 -18.26 -1.43 -4.41
C ASP A 15 -17.83 -2.79 -4.98
N TRP A 16 -17.91 -3.84 -4.17
CA TRP A 16 -17.49 -5.20 -4.56
C TRP A 16 -18.51 -5.96 -5.41
N SER A 17 -19.72 -5.43 -5.61
CA SER A 17 -20.70 -6.02 -6.54
C SER A 17 -20.22 -5.91 -7.99
N ARG A 18 -19.40 -4.88 -8.28
CA ARG A 18 -18.79 -4.62 -9.58
C ARG A 18 -17.62 -5.56 -9.84
N GLU A 19 -17.70 -6.27 -10.95
CA GLU A 19 -16.66 -7.21 -11.38
C GLU A 19 -15.29 -6.54 -11.57
N GLU A 20 -15.26 -5.35 -12.18
CA GLU A 20 -14.05 -4.57 -12.40
C GLU A 20 -13.24 -4.34 -11.11
N ASN A 21 -13.93 -4.06 -9.99
CA ASN A 21 -13.27 -3.82 -8.71
C ASN A 21 -12.63 -5.08 -8.14
N ARG A 22 -13.29 -6.25 -8.32
CA ARG A 22 -12.72 -7.54 -7.93
C ARG A 22 -11.48 -7.88 -8.74
N HIS A 23 -11.50 -7.67 -10.06
CA HIS A 23 -10.32 -7.89 -10.91
C HIS A 23 -9.16 -6.97 -10.52
N LYS A 24 -9.42 -5.68 -10.27
CA LYS A 24 -8.38 -4.74 -9.79
C LYS A 24 -7.74 -5.21 -8.49
N MET A 25 -8.54 -5.69 -7.52
CA MET A 25 -8.03 -6.23 -6.27
C MET A 25 -7.22 -7.51 -6.47
N GLN A 26 -7.68 -8.44 -7.30
CA GLN A 26 -6.94 -9.67 -7.62
C GLN A 26 -5.58 -9.36 -8.23
N SER A 27 -5.52 -8.46 -9.22
CA SER A 27 -4.26 -8.01 -9.82
C SER A 27 -3.33 -7.32 -8.82
N ALA A 28 -3.89 -6.51 -7.91
CA ALA A 28 -3.11 -5.86 -6.87
C ALA A 28 -2.52 -6.86 -5.86
N LEU A 29 -3.30 -7.87 -5.46
CA LEU A 29 -2.84 -8.95 -4.57
C LEU A 29 -1.73 -9.77 -5.23
N GLU A 30 -1.88 -10.12 -6.51
CA GLU A 30 -0.86 -10.85 -7.25
C GLU A 30 0.45 -10.05 -7.35
N LYS A 31 0.35 -8.76 -7.67
CA LYS A 31 1.51 -7.87 -7.67
C LYS A 31 2.20 -7.82 -6.30
N VAL A 32 1.45 -7.58 -5.21
CA VAL A 32 2.04 -7.47 -3.87
C VAL A 32 2.67 -8.78 -3.41
N ARG A 33 2.11 -9.94 -3.78
CA ARG A 33 2.72 -11.25 -3.49
C ARG A 33 4.10 -11.38 -4.11
N GLN A 34 4.30 -10.91 -5.34
CA GLN A 34 5.61 -10.92 -6.02
C GLN A 34 6.61 -9.95 -5.38
N GLU A 35 6.12 -9.00 -4.58
CA GLU A 35 6.93 -8.02 -3.86
C GLU A 35 7.27 -8.44 -2.41
N LEU A 36 6.79 -9.60 -1.94
CA LEU A 36 7.12 -10.10 -0.61
C LEU A 36 8.62 -10.38 -0.46
N GLY A 37 9.13 -10.19 0.76
CA GLY A 37 10.57 -10.30 1.05
C GLY A 37 11.38 -9.03 0.79
N LYS A 38 10.75 -7.97 0.26
CA LYS A 38 11.37 -6.64 0.19
C LYS A 38 11.66 -6.08 1.59
N SER A 39 12.80 -5.43 1.73
CA SER A 39 13.15 -4.63 2.90
C SER A 39 12.85 -3.16 2.64
N TYR A 40 12.50 -2.42 3.70
CA TYR A 40 12.25 -0.98 3.65
C TYR A 40 13.18 -0.27 4.64
N PRO A 41 13.87 0.82 4.24
CA PRO A 41 14.74 1.56 5.14
C PRO A 41 13.93 2.44 6.08
N VAL A 42 14.55 2.88 7.17
CA VAL A 42 13.99 3.99 7.95
C VAL A 42 14.16 5.30 7.17
N LEU A 43 13.21 6.22 7.29
CA LEU A 43 13.29 7.55 6.68
C LEU A 43 13.61 8.58 7.75
N ILE A 44 14.78 9.24 7.65
CA ILE A 44 15.20 10.31 8.57
C ILE A 44 15.42 11.57 7.76
N SER A 45 14.68 12.63 8.09
CA SER A 45 14.69 13.89 7.33
C SER A 45 14.44 13.67 5.83
N GLY A 46 13.54 12.72 5.49
CA GLY A 46 13.21 12.34 4.12
C GLY A 46 14.26 11.51 3.38
N LYS A 47 15.37 11.13 4.03
CA LYS A 47 16.43 10.32 3.43
C LYS A 47 16.35 8.87 3.93
N PRO A 48 16.50 7.88 3.04
CA PRO A 48 16.55 6.47 3.43
C PRO A 48 17.86 6.16 4.15
N LEU A 49 17.76 5.46 5.28
CA LEU A 49 18.88 4.91 6.03
C LEU A 49 18.62 3.43 6.32
N TRP A 50 19.58 2.58 5.95
CA TRP A 50 19.53 1.15 6.25
C TRP A 50 20.18 0.86 7.60
N THR A 51 19.58 -0.03 8.38
CA THR A 51 20.07 -0.47 9.70
C THR A 51 20.54 -1.92 9.62
N LYS A 52 21.40 -2.34 10.57
CA LYS A 52 21.84 -3.74 10.66
C LYS A 52 20.70 -4.66 11.11
N GLU A 53 19.91 -4.19 12.08
CA GLU A 53 18.75 -4.90 12.58
C GLU A 53 17.51 -4.53 11.76
N THR A 54 16.60 -5.48 11.61
CA THR A 54 15.35 -5.33 10.85
C THR A 54 14.18 -5.93 11.62
N ILE A 55 12.99 -5.37 11.44
CA ILE A 55 11.75 -5.94 11.97
C ILE A 55 11.13 -6.83 10.88
N VAL A 56 10.92 -8.11 11.19
CA VAL A 56 10.27 -9.04 10.27
C VAL A 56 8.76 -8.92 10.39
N SER A 57 8.09 -8.64 9.28
CA SER A 57 6.63 -8.65 9.17
C SER A 57 6.17 -9.95 8.53
N ILE A 58 5.42 -10.76 9.28
CA ILE A 58 4.97 -12.08 8.85
C ILE A 58 3.49 -12.06 8.46
N ASN A 59 3.10 -12.91 7.51
CA ASN A 59 1.71 -13.07 7.11
C ASN A 59 0.98 -14.01 8.10
N PRO A 60 0.02 -13.53 8.91
CA PRO A 60 -0.67 -14.37 9.89
C PRO A 60 -1.59 -15.42 9.27
N ALA A 61 -1.97 -15.28 8.00
CA ALA A 61 -2.77 -16.28 7.29
C ALA A 61 -1.92 -17.46 6.75
N ASN A 62 -0.59 -17.40 6.92
CA ASN A 62 0.36 -18.42 6.50
C ASN A 62 1.44 -18.60 7.58
N LEU A 63 1.00 -19.06 8.76
CA LEU A 63 1.86 -19.40 9.89
C LEU A 63 2.27 -20.87 9.86
#